data_AF-A0A1L7XVZ1-F1
#
_entry.id   AF-A0A1L7XVZ1-F1
#
_cell.length_a   1.000
_cell.length_b   1.000
_cell.length_c   1.000
_cell.angle_alpha   90.00
_cell.angle_beta   90.00
_cell.angle_gamma   90.00
#
_symmetry.space_group_name_H-M   'P 1'
#
loop_
_entity.id
_entity.type
_entity.pdbx_description
1 polymer ?
#
loop_
_entity_poly.entity_id
_entity_poly.type
_entity_poly.pdbx_seq_one_letter_code
_entity_poly.pdbx_strand_id
1 'polypeptide(L)'
;MDLQRYLSLLNIPNKERPDENAFPVWAELHGLPPAYLAMDGPDPLRDEGYLYEKLLREARVQARTDHYEMPNWLVQFPDLPTAGRAGIELATGVRWLLQVGKYTL
;
A
#
# COMPACT_ATOMS: atom_id res chain seq x y z
N MET A 1 9.29 -0.54 14.67
CA MET A 1 10.55 -0.64 13.89
C MET A 1 10.87 0.75 13.38
N ASP A 2 12.11 1.20 13.50
CA ASP A 2 12.58 2.50 13.01
C ASP A 2 12.58 2.52 11.46
N LEU A 3 12.09 3.60 10.85
CA LEU A 3 12.03 3.78 9.40
C LEU A 3 13.43 3.67 8.77
N GLN A 4 14.43 4.26 9.41
CA GLN A 4 15.81 4.21 8.92
C GLN A 4 16.35 2.78 8.93
N ARG A 5 16.04 2.02 9.99
CA ARG A 5 16.38 0.60 10.06
C ARG A 5 15.69 -0.21 8.97
N TYR A 6 14.41 0.04 8.68
CA TYR A 6 13.71 -0.67 7.61
C TYR A 6 14.29 -0.35 6.24
N LEU A 7 14.51 0.93 5.93
CA LEU A 7 15.12 1.37 4.67
C LEU A 7 16.51 0.76 4.45
N SER A 8 17.29 0.59 5.52
CA SER A 8 18.60 -0.07 5.42
C SER A 8 18.51 -1.54 4.97
N LEU A 9 17.40 -2.23 5.24
CA LEU A 9 17.20 -3.62 4.83
C LEU A 9 16.88 -3.76 3.33
N LEU A 10 16.33 -2.70 2.71
CA LEU A 10 16.02 -2.69 1.28
C LEU A 10 17.28 -2.64 0.38
N ASN A 11 18.46 -2.43 0.98
CA ASN A 11 19.76 -2.40 0.30
C ASN A 11 19.78 -1.48 -0.94
N ILE A 12 19.13 -0.32 -0.84
CA ILE A 12 19.00 0.62 -1.96
C ILE A 12 20.36 1.30 -2.20
N PRO A 13 20.92 1.29 -3.43
CA PRO A 13 22.25 1.81 -3.71
C PRO A 13 22.42 3.27 -3.27
N ASN A 14 23.48 3.52 -2.51
CA ASN A 14 23.70 4.73 -1.70
C ASN A 14 24.10 6.00 -2.49
N LYS A 15 23.70 6.13 -3.76
CA LYS A 15 24.04 7.31 -4.56
C LYS A 15 22.84 8.25 -4.60
N GLU A 16 22.82 9.14 -3.61
CA GLU A 16 21.86 10.25 -3.47
C GLU A 16 20.45 9.74 -3.19
N ARG A 17 19.56 10.60 -2.67
CA ARG A 17 18.18 10.18 -2.35
C ARG A 17 17.60 9.45 -3.56
N PRO A 18 17.11 8.21 -3.40
CA PRO A 18 16.56 7.49 -4.53
C PRO A 18 15.39 8.29 -5.10
N ASP A 19 15.29 8.30 -6.43
CA ASP A 19 14.27 9.05 -7.17
C ASP A 19 12.89 8.83 -6.51
N GLU A 20 12.27 9.90 -6.04
CA GLU A 20 10.98 9.86 -5.35
C GLU A 20 9.86 9.31 -6.24
N ASN A 21 10.03 9.42 -7.57
CA ASN A 21 9.12 8.83 -8.54
C ASN A 21 9.30 7.31 -8.67
N ALA A 22 10.48 6.80 -8.34
CA ALA A 22 10.78 5.37 -8.32
C ALA A 22 10.49 4.76 -6.94
N PHE A 23 10.70 5.52 -5.87
CA PHE A 23 10.60 5.06 -4.49
C PHE A 23 9.80 6.06 -3.65
N PRO A 24 8.47 5.87 -3.52
CA PRO A 24 7.59 6.86 -2.91
C PRO A 24 7.78 7.02 -1.39
N VAL A 25 8.62 6.19 -0.75
CA VAL A 25 9.05 6.40 0.63
C VAL A 25 9.81 7.72 0.85
N TRP A 26 10.41 8.29 -0.21
CA TRP A 26 11.07 9.60 -0.15
C TRP A 26 10.24 10.75 -0.73
N ALA A 27 9.02 10.48 -1.22
CA ALA A 27 8.14 11.50 -1.80
C ALA A 27 7.45 12.33 -0.72
N GLU A 28 7.03 13.54 -1.09
CA GLU A 28 6.09 14.33 -0.29
C GLU A 28 4.67 13.79 -0.47
N LEU A 29 4.05 13.32 0.62
CA LEU A 29 2.76 12.61 0.59
C LEU A 29 1.59 13.47 1.07
N HIS A 30 1.82 14.66 1.64
CA HIS A 30 0.73 15.52 2.09
C HIS A 30 -0.18 15.92 0.93
N GLY A 31 -1.50 15.87 1.17
CA GLY A 31 -2.49 16.27 0.17
C GLY A 31 -2.78 15.23 -0.91
N LEU A 32 -2.15 14.05 -0.87
CA LEU A 32 -2.55 12.93 -1.73
C LEU A 32 -4.00 12.48 -1.41
N PRO A 33 -4.70 11.89 -2.40
CA PRO A 33 -6.04 11.35 -2.18
C PRO A 33 -5.99 10.15 -1.22
N PRO A 34 -7.12 9.81 -0.56
CA PRO A 34 -7.24 8.58 0.20
C PRO A 34 -6.78 7.36 -0.61
N ALA A 35 -6.18 6.37 0.05
CA ALA A 35 -5.61 5.19 -0.58
C ALA A 35 -6.24 3.89 -0.06
N TYR A 36 -6.44 2.94 -0.96
CA TYR A 36 -6.74 1.54 -0.62
C TYR A 36 -5.57 0.68 -1.08
N LEU A 37 -5.04 -0.14 -0.18
CA LEU A 37 -3.90 -1.01 -0.43
C LEU A 37 -4.28 -2.46 -0.07
N ALA A 38 -3.94 -3.41 -0.92
CA ALA A 38 -4.19 -4.83 -0.67
C ALA A 38 -2.86 -5.56 -0.64
N MET A 39 -2.62 -6.33 0.43
CA MET A 39 -1.34 -6.99 0.69
C MET A 39 -1.50 -8.50 0.63
N ASP A 40 -0.56 -9.14 -0.06
CA ASP A 40 -0.41 -10.60 -0.08
C ASP A 40 0.62 -11.02 1.01
N GLY A 41 0.47 -12.21 1.58
CA GLY A 41 1.19 -12.66 2.78
C GLY A 41 2.64 -13.02 2.53
N PRO A 42 2.93 -14.04 1.72
CA PRO A 42 4.26 -14.36 1.20
C PRO A 42 4.52 -13.54 -0.08
N ASP A 43 4.50 -12.22 0.05
CA ASP A 43 4.89 -11.27 -0.99
C ASP A 43 6.16 -10.52 -0.54
N PRO A 44 7.26 -10.53 -1.32
CA PRO A 44 8.45 -9.74 -1.00
C PRO A 44 8.18 -8.23 -0.86
N LEU A 45 7.11 -7.70 -1.48
CA LEU A 45 6.74 -6.30 -1.41
C LEU A 45 5.76 -5.97 -0.27
N ARG A 46 5.26 -6.99 0.46
CA ARG A 46 4.23 -6.83 1.50
C ARG A 46 4.58 -5.72 2.49
N ASP A 47 5.79 -5.79 3.04
CA ASP A 47 6.22 -4.90 4.10
C ASP A 47 6.42 -3.47 3.57
N GLU A 48 6.75 -3.29 2.28
CA GLU A 48 6.80 -1.97 1.64
C GLU A 48 5.40 -1.37 1.47
N GLY A 49 4.40 -2.20 1.17
CA GLY A 49 3.00 -1.77 1.15
C GLY A 49 2.54 -1.24 2.51
N TYR A 50 2.86 -1.95 3.60
CA TYR A 50 2.55 -1.49 4.97
C TYR A 50 3.36 -0.27 5.38
N LEU A 51 4.62 -0.17 4.94
CA LEU A 51 5.40 1.04 5.12
C LEU A 51 4.72 2.23 4.45
N TYR A 52 4.30 2.09 3.19
CA TYR A 52 3.66 3.18 2.46
C TYR A 52 2.34 3.60 3.12
N GLU A 53 1.56 2.66 3.64
CA GLU A 53 0.37 2.96 4.42
C GLU A 53 0.67 3.82 5.65
N LYS A 54 1.70 3.45 6.41
CA LYS A 54 2.13 4.20 7.60
C LYS A 54 2.55 5.62 7.23
N LEU A 55 3.31 5.78 6.15
CA LEU A 55 3.78 7.09 5.67
C LEU A 55 2.60 7.97 5.20
N LEU A 56 1.63 7.40 4.49
CA LEU A 56 0.40 8.10 4.11
C LEU A 56 -0.34 8.61 5.35
N ARG A 57 -0.51 7.78 6.39
CA ARG A 57 -1.15 8.21 7.64
C ARG A 57 -0.37 9.30 8.38
N GLU A 58 0.96 9.21 8.40
CA GLU A 58 1.82 10.24 8.99
C GLU A 58 1.67 11.58 8.26
N ALA A 59 1.50 11.55 6.93
CA ALA A 59 1.16 12.70 6.09
C ALA A 59 -0.34 13.10 6.13
N ARG A 60 -1.12 12.56 7.08
CA ARG A 60 -2.56 12.79 7.27
C ARG A 60 -3.44 12.38 6.08
N VAL A 61 -2.96 11.48 5.23
CA VAL A 61 -3.73 10.85 4.16
C VAL A 61 -4.47 9.65 4.72
N GLN A 62 -5.76 9.53 4.40
CA GLN A 62 -6.56 8.39 4.83
C GLN A 62 -6.17 7.14 4.03
N ALA A 63 -5.86 6.06 4.73
CA ALA A 63 -5.55 4.78 4.11
C ALA A 63 -6.43 3.66 4.66
N ARG A 64 -6.72 2.68 3.82
CA ARG A 64 -7.35 1.41 4.18
C ARG A 64 -6.52 0.26 3.61
N THR A 65 -6.34 -0.79 4.39
CA THR A 65 -5.62 -2.01 3.98
C THR A 65 -6.49 -3.23 4.11
N ASP A 66 -6.35 -4.18 3.20
CA ASP A 66 -6.79 -5.58 3.38
C ASP A 66 -5.60 -6.53 3.17
N HIS A 67 -5.62 -7.70 3.83
CA HIS A 67 -4.52 -8.66 3.83
C HIS A 67 -4.97 -10.09 3.49
N TYR A 68 -4.16 -10.79 2.71
CA TYR A 68 -4.46 -12.14 2.24
C TYR A 68 -3.26 -13.05 2.50
N GLU A 69 -3.45 -14.14 3.24
CA GLU A 69 -2.43 -15.19 3.43
C GLU A 69 -2.30 -16.07 2.17
N MET A 70 -1.95 -15.44 1.05
CA MET A 70 -1.79 -16.00 -0.29
C MET A 70 -0.55 -15.36 -0.93
N PRO A 71 0.21 -16.08 -1.76
CA PRO A 71 1.36 -15.53 -2.47
C PRO A 71 0.97 -14.36 -3.36
N ASN A 72 1.95 -13.53 -3.68
CA ASN A 72 1.82 -12.43 -4.64
C ASN A 72 1.05 -12.87 -5.90
N TRP A 73 0.23 -11.95 -6.44
CA TRP A 73 -0.63 -12.13 -7.61
C TRP A 73 -1.85 -13.01 -7.36
N LEU A 74 -2.38 -13.07 -6.14
CA LEU A 74 -3.63 -13.77 -5.82
C LEU A 74 -4.76 -13.51 -6.85
N VAL A 75 -4.91 -12.27 -7.29
CA VAL A 75 -5.97 -11.84 -8.23
C VAL A 75 -5.91 -12.48 -9.62
N GLN A 76 -4.80 -13.11 -10.00
CA GLN A 76 -4.66 -13.81 -11.28
C GLN A 76 -5.30 -15.21 -11.27
N PHE A 77 -5.74 -15.69 -10.11
CA PHE A 77 -6.28 -17.05 -9.93
C PHE A 77 -7.76 -17.01 -9.54
N PRO A 78 -8.68 -16.69 -10.47
CA PRO A 78 -10.09 -16.38 -10.17
C PRO A 78 -10.88 -17.56 -9.57
N ASP A 79 -10.42 -18.80 -9.79
CA ASP A 79 -11.06 -20.00 -9.23
C ASP A 79 -10.77 -20.20 -7.74
N LEU A 80 -9.80 -19.45 -7.17
CA LEU A 80 -9.54 -19.49 -5.73
C LEU A 80 -10.61 -18.71 -4.97
N PRO A 81 -11.24 -19.30 -3.93
CA PRO A 81 -12.22 -18.58 -3.10
C PRO A 81 -11.66 -17.27 -2.51
N THR A 82 -10.38 -17.25 -2.15
CA THR A 82 -9.71 -16.06 -1.62
C THR A 82 -9.60 -14.95 -2.67
N ALA A 83 -9.38 -15.28 -3.95
CA ALA A 83 -9.35 -14.28 -5.03
C ALA A 83 -10.75 -13.68 -5.25
N GLY A 84 -11.80 -14.49 -5.19
CA GLY A 84 -13.18 -14.02 -5.21
C GLY A 84 -13.48 -13.06 -4.06
N ARG A 85 -13.04 -13.40 -2.84
CA ARG A 85 -13.16 -12.51 -1.67
C ARG A 85 -12.40 -11.19 -1.88
N ALA A 86 -11.15 -11.27 -2.34
CA ALA A 86 -10.32 -10.10 -2.62
C ALA A 86 -10.97 -9.16 -3.64
N GLY A 87 -11.67 -9.69 -4.64
CA GLY A 87 -12.44 -8.89 -5.59
C GLY A 87 -13.60 -8.11 -4.95
N ILE A 88 -14.32 -8.73 -4.02
CA ILE A 88 -15.41 -8.07 -3.27
C ILE A 88 -14.86 -7.00 -2.33
N GLU A 89 -13.76 -7.30 -1.65
CA GLU A 89 -13.07 -6.38 -0.75
C GLU A 89 -12.48 -5.19 -1.52
N LEU A 90 -11.89 -5.41 -2.69
CA LEU A 90 -11.47 -4.35 -3.61
C LEU A 90 -12.66 -3.45 -4.02
N ALA A 91 -13.79 -4.03 -4.45
CA ALA A 91 -14.98 -3.26 -4.79
C ALA A 91 -15.49 -2.42 -3.60
N THR A 92 -15.35 -2.95 -2.39
CA THR A 92 -15.69 -2.26 -1.15
C THR A 92 -14.71 -1.12 -0.84
N GLY A 93 -13.41 -1.35 -1.05
CA GLY A 93 -12.36 -0.34 -0.96
C GLY A 93 -12.58 0.82 -1.94
N VAL A 94 -12.90 0.53 -3.19
CA VAL A 94 -13.24 1.55 -4.20
C VAL A 94 -14.47 2.36 -3.78
N ARG A 95 -15.54 1.70 -3.29
CA ARG A 95 -16.71 2.40 -2.77
C ARG A 95 -16.34 3.35 -1.62
N TRP A 96 -15.48 2.90 -0.71
CA TRP A 96 -14.97 3.71 0.40
C TRP A 96 -14.21 4.93 -0.11
N LEU A 97 -13.31 4.78 -1.10
CA LEU A 97 -12.59 5.90 -1.73
C LEU A 97 -13.55 6.96 -2.29
N LEU A 98 -14.61 6.52 -2.99
CA LEU A 98 -15.63 7.40 -3.55
C LEU A 98 -16.51 8.09 -2.50
N GLN A 99 -16.55 7.59 -1.27
CA GLN A 99 -17.30 8.18 -0.17
C GLN A 99 -16.43 9.16 0.62
N VAL A 100 -15.20 8.76 0.98
CA VAL A 100 -14.27 9.62 1.72
C VAL A 100 -13.88 10.85 0.90
N GLY A 101 -13.69 10.70 -0.42
CA GLY A 101 -13.40 11.82 -1.31
C GLY A 101 -14.50 12.90 -1.35
N LYS A 102 -15.75 12.58 -0.99
CA LYS A 102 -16.86 13.55 -0.96
C LYS A 102 -16.80 14.54 0.22
N TYR A 103 -16.06 14.21 1.27
CA TYR A 103 -15.99 15.00 2.51
C TYR A 103 -14.63 15.64 2.72
N THR A 104 -13.73 15.57 1.72
CA THR A 104 -12.35 16.08 1.80
C THR A 104 -12.11 17.28 0.87
N LEU A 105 -13.18 17.86 0.28
CA LEU A 105 -13.15 19.08 -0.56
C LEU A 105 -13.72 20.27 0.19
#